data_AF-A0A955SAC0-F1
#
_entry.id   AF-A0A955SAC0-F1
#
_cell.length_a   1.000
_cell.length_b   1.000
_cell.length_c   1.000
_cell.angle_alpha   90.00
_cell.angle_beta   90.00
_cell.angle_gamma   90.00
#
_symmetry.space_group_name_H-M   'P 1'
#
loop_
_entity.id
_entity.type
_entity.pdbx_description
1 polymer ?
#
loop_
_entity_poly.entity_id
_entity_poly.type
_entity_poly.pdbx_seq_one_letter_code
_entity_poly.pdbx_strand_id
1 'polypeptide(L)'
;MVNIWNKFSGVTPTDFSRAMVINDQGWLVVFVNSPSDIVYRLDQGILPIEKPGGQSMHMVDLNDDGMILGAHYDAYGACEPFIWSATDGFDYFDGPGWTLRNPIALNDTGDVLIQAATQDGTVTCSFLWKRNDGWKRLPLLDGFENCFAVDMNDKGQIVGVSSPSTQAPGIMRTGYVACLWEPDSVKTLGEDIYPTAINGEGTVVGRTSDRNSAVVLRDGVWRNLSDLIEEKSEWLNFMEATDINDSGQVLGYGFKKDGQFGFLLTPNND
;
A
#
# COMPACT_ATOMS: atom_id res chain seq x y z
N MET A 1 -27.02 -12.46 12.09
CA MET A 1 -26.03 -12.66 11.01
C MET A 1 -26.53 -11.93 9.79
N VAL A 2 -26.06 -10.71 9.57
CA VAL A 2 -26.39 -9.93 8.37
C VAL A 2 -25.44 -10.40 7.27
N ASN A 3 -25.99 -11.12 6.29
CA ASN A 3 -25.30 -11.42 5.03
C ASN A 3 -25.06 -10.10 4.29
N ILE A 4 -23.80 -9.67 4.18
CA ILE A 4 -23.41 -8.45 3.44
C ILE A 4 -22.97 -8.78 1.99
N TRP A 5 -23.20 -10.00 1.50
CA TRP A 5 -22.91 -10.35 0.11
C TRP A 5 -24.10 -10.02 -0.79
N ASN A 6 -24.27 -8.74 -1.14
CA ASN A 6 -25.22 -8.34 -2.17
C ASN A 6 -24.62 -8.65 -3.56
N LYS A 7 -25.01 -9.82 -4.08
CA LYS A 7 -25.40 -10.07 -5.48
C LYS A 7 -24.70 -9.20 -6.54
N PHE A 8 -23.58 -9.70 -7.08
CA PHE A 8 -23.02 -9.25 -8.37
C PHE A 8 -24.07 -9.43 -9.47
N SER A 9 -24.87 -8.41 -9.77
CA SER A 9 -25.87 -8.47 -10.84
C SER A 9 -25.19 -8.19 -12.17
N GLY A 10 -24.72 -9.24 -12.84
CA GLY A 10 -24.29 -9.17 -14.25
C GLY A 10 -23.05 -9.99 -14.59
N VAL A 11 -22.23 -10.37 -13.60
CA VAL A 11 -21.05 -11.21 -13.80
C VAL A 11 -20.99 -12.24 -12.67
N THR A 12 -20.98 -13.52 -13.01
CA THR A 12 -20.85 -14.61 -12.03
C THR A 12 -19.49 -14.51 -11.32
N PRO A 13 -19.44 -14.55 -9.97
CA PRO A 13 -18.19 -14.42 -9.19
C PRO A 13 -17.13 -15.51 -9.42
N THR A 14 -17.37 -16.45 -10.32
CA THR A 14 -16.45 -17.56 -10.62
C THR A 14 -15.27 -17.14 -11.49
N ASP A 15 -15.33 -15.97 -12.14
CA ASP A 15 -14.37 -15.54 -13.15
C ASP A 15 -13.41 -14.42 -12.66
N PHE A 16 -13.61 -13.90 -11.46
CA PHE A 16 -12.72 -12.88 -10.87
C PHE A 16 -11.68 -13.56 -9.96
N SER A 17 -10.39 -13.41 -10.28
CA SER A 17 -9.34 -14.13 -9.54
C SER A 17 -8.93 -13.44 -8.24
N ARG A 18 -9.08 -12.11 -8.08
CA ARG A 18 -8.86 -11.39 -6.80
C ARG A 18 -9.31 -9.92 -6.86
N ALA A 19 -9.99 -9.41 -5.82
CA ALA A 19 -10.13 -7.96 -5.60
C ALA A 19 -8.81 -7.36 -5.10
N MET A 20 -8.35 -6.29 -5.74
CA MET A 20 -7.04 -5.67 -5.50
C MET A 20 -7.13 -4.48 -4.54
N VAL A 21 -8.09 -3.56 -4.77
CA VAL A 21 -8.28 -2.31 -4.00
C VAL A 21 -9.76 -1.92 -4.01
N ILE A 22 -10.26 -1.28 -2.94
CA ILE A 22 -11.62 -0.76 -2.80
C ILE A 22 -11.58 0.65 -2.18
N ASN A 23 -12.45 1.57 -2.62
CA ASN A 23 -12.60 2.90 -2.02
C ASN A 23 -13.95 3.06 -1.30
N ASP A 24 -14.14 4.17 -0.57
CA ASP A 24 -15.36 4.39 0.23
C ASP A 24 -16.61 4.66 -0.61
N GLN A 25 -16.42 4.97 -1.89
CA GLN A 25 -17.49 5.10 -2.89
C GLN A 25 -17.92 3.75 -3.49
N GLY A 26 -17.33 2.63 -3.07
CA GLY A 26 -17.66 1.30 -3.58
C GLY A 26 -17.11 1.01 -4.97
N TRP A 27 -16.07 1.72 -5.38
CA TRP A 27 -15.26 1.36 -6.54
C TRP A 27 -14.32 0.23 -6.14
N LEU A 28 -14.12 -0.70 -7.06
CA LEU A 28 -13.35 -1.91 -6.87
C LEU A 28 -12.44 -2.10 -8.08
N VAL A 29 -11.16 -2.29 -7.83
CA VAL A 29 -10.22 -2.78 -8.84
C VAL A 29 -10.10 -4.29 -8.68
N VAL A 30 -10.33 -5.04 -9.76
CA VAL A 30 -10.33 -6.50 -9.73
C VAL A 30 -9.35 -7.05 -10.76
N PHE A 31 -8.47 -7.94 -10.32
CA PHE A 31 -7.62 -8.70 -11.21
C PHE A 31 -8.43 -9.83 -11.85
N VAL A 32 -8.40 -9.90 -13.19
CA VAL A 32 -9.04 -10.95 -13.99
C VAL A 32 -7.99 -11.64 -14.84
N ASN A 33 -7.99 -12.98 -14.82
CA ASN A 33 -7.11 -13.81 -15.64
C ASN A 33 -7.48 -13.66 -17.13
N SER A 34 -6.92 -12.61 -17.73
CA SER A 34 -7.05 -12.21 -19.14
C SER A 34 -8.46 -11.79 -19.57
N PRO A 35 -8.65 -10.56 -20.08
CA PRO A 35 -7.63 -9.58 -20.41
C PRO A 35 -7.52 -8.48 -19.34
N SER A 36 -6.51 -8.60 -18.45
CA SER A 36 -6.05 -7.55 -17.51
C SER A 36 -7.02 -7.13 -16.40
N ASP A 37 -6.51 -6.34 -15.44
CA ASP A 37 -7.28 -5.72 -14.37
C ASP A 37 -8.48 -4.94 -14.92
N ILE A 38 -9.62 -5.08 -14.24
CA ILE A 38 -10.87 -4.40 -14.57
C ILE A 38 -11.26 -3.50 -13.40
N VAL A 39 -11.72 -2.30 -13.74
CA VAL A 39 -12.31 -1.38 -12.77
C VAL A 39 -13.82 -1.60 -12.77
N TYR A 40 -14.36 -1.85 -11.60
CA TYR A 40 -15.76 -2.14 -11.38
C TYR A 40 -16.32 -1.20 -10.32
N ARG A 41 -17.50 -0.66 -10.54
CA ARG A 41 -18.20 0.14 -9.55
C ARG A 41 -19.53 -0.52 -9.21
N LEU A 42 -19.83 -0.68 -7.93
CA LEU A 42 -20.98 -1.49 -7.46
C LEU A 42 -22.33 -1.07 -8.06
N ASP A 43 -22.53 0.21 -8.32
CA ASP A 43 -23.74 0.82 -8.89
C ASP A 43 -23.70 1.01 -10.43
N GLN A 44 -22.50 1.00 -11.06
CA GLN A 44 -22.34 1.29 -12.49
C GLN A 44 -21.84 0.09 -13.33
N GLY A 45 -21.42 -0.99 -12.68
CA GLY A 45 -20.86 -2.16 -13.35
C GLY A 45 -19.39 -1.96 -13.77
N ILE A 46 -18.96 -2.66 -14.82
CA ILE A 46 -17.60 -2.55 -15.35
C ILE A 46 -17.42 -1.18 -16.01
N LEU A 47 -16.39 -0.44 -15.58
CA LEU A 47 -15.94 0.78 -16.25
C LEU A 47 -14.95 0.39 -17.36
N PRO A 48 -15.30 0.60 -18.64
CA PRO A 48 -14.38 0.30 -19.73
C PRO A 48 -13.27 1.36 -19.77
N ILE A 49 -12.08 0.99 -19.31
CA ILE A 49 -10.86 1.77 -19.51
C ILE A 49 -10.22 1.30 -20.83
N GLU A 50 -10.28 2.13 -21.87
CA GLU A 50 -9.66 1.82 -23.17
C GLU A 50 -8.13 1.79 -23.03
N LYS A 51 -7.54 0.61 -23.21
CA LYS A 51 -6.11 0.34 -23.02
C LYS A 51 -5.29 1.07 -24.10
N PRO A 52 -4.43 2.04 -23.74
CA PRO A 52 -3.58 2.69 -24.72
C PRO A 52 -2.67 1.66 -25.40
N GLY A 53 -2.74 1.57 -26.72
CA GLY A 53 -1.91 0.64 -27.52
C GLY A 53 -2.13 -0.85 -27.28
N GLY A 54 -3.15 -1.26 -26.51
CA GLY A 54 -3.43 -2.68 -26.21
C GLY A 54 -2.45 -3.34 -25.22
N GLN A 55 -1.64 -2.56 -24.50
CA GLN A 55 -0.71 -3.10 -23.51
C GLN A 55 -1.42 -3.56 -22.23
N SER A 56 -0.84 -4.54 -21.53
CA SER A 56 -1.29 -4.92 -20.18
C SER A 56 -1.05 -3.76 -19.22
N MET A 57 -2.05 -3.47 -18.40
CA MET A 57 -1.99 -2.52 -17.29
C MET A 57 -2.09 -3.28 -15.98
N HIS A 58 -1.31 -2.85 -15.01
CA HIS A 58 -1.39 -3.28 -13.63
C HIS A 58 -1.90 -2.12 -12.81
N MET A 59 -3.09 -2.27 -12.26
CA MET A 59 -3.67 -1.27 -11.36
C MET A 59 -3.08 -1.48 -9.97
N VAL A 60 -2.60 -0.38 -9.38
CA VAL A 60 -1.88 -0.38 -8.11
C VAL A 60 -2.77 0.14 -7.01
N ASP A 61 -3.40 1.30 -7.22
CA ASP A 61 -4.16 1.98 -6.18
C ASP A 61 -5.32 2.81 -6.75
N LEU A 62 -6.28 3.17 -5.91
CA LEU A 62 -7.53 3.86 -6.25
C LEU A 62 -7.97 4.76 -5.10
N ASN A 63 -8.18 6.04 -5.39
CA ASN A 63 -8.65 7.01 -4.39
C ASN A 63 -10.17 7.22 -4.43
N ASP A 64 -10.72 8.00 -3.49
CA ASP A 64 -12.17 8.21 -3.35
C ASP A 64 -12.81 9.01 -4.50
N ASP A 65 -12.01 9.83 -5.19
CA ASP A 65 -12.43 10.55 -6.39
C ASP A 65 -12.51 9.65 -7.64
N GLY A 66 -12.15 8.36 -7.50
CA GLY A 66 -12.13 7.40 -8.60
C GLY A 66 -10.92 7.54 -9.52
N MET A 67 -9.87 8.23 -9.06
CA MET A 67 -8.58 8.24 -9.73
C MET A 67 -7.86 6.93 -9.47
N ILE A 68 -7.17 6.43 -10.48
CA ILE A 68 -6.47 5.15 -10.43
C ILE A 68 -5.00 5.37 -10.71
N LEU A 69 -4.15 4.88 -9.82
CA LEU A 69 -2.73 4.72 -10.07
C LEU A 69 -2.50 3.33 -10.67
N GLY A 70 -1.84 3.30 -11.80
CA GLY A 70 -1.42 2.05 -12.44
C GLY A 70 -0.04 2.16 -13.05
N ALA A 71 0.42 1.05 -13.61
CA ALA A 71 1.64 1.01 -14.39
C ALA A 71 1.57 -0.01 -15.53
N HIS A 72 2.31 0.29 -16.58
CA HIS A 72 2.78 -0.70 -17.54
C HIS A 72 4.17 -1.18 -17.12
N TYR A 73 4.44 -2.47 -17.27
CA TYR A 73 5.76 -3.03 -17.03
C TYR A 73 6.32 -3.61 -18.32
N ASP A 74 7.57 -3.29 -18.62
CA ASP A 74 8.30 -3.97 -19.68
C ASP A 74 8.85 -5.34 -19.21
N ALA A 75 9.46 -6.08 -20.13
CA ALA A 75 10.06 -7.39 -19.83
C ALA A 75 11.23 -7.34 -18.83
N TYR A 76 11.73 -6.15 -18.50
CA TYR A 76 12.85 -5.90 -17.60
C TYR A 76 12.41 -5.25 -16.27
N GLY A 77 11.09 -5.08 -16.06
CA GLY A 77 10.53 -4.47 -14.87
C GLY A 77 10.78 -2.96 -14.74
N ALA A 78 11.05 -2.26 -15.85
CA ALA A 78 10.87 -0.82 -15.86
C ALA A 78 9.37 -0.53 -15.83
N CYS A 79 8.93 0.36 -14.94
CA CYS A 79 7.53 0.75 -14.88
C CYS A 79 7.32 2.09 -15.60
N GLU A 80 6.26 2.15 -16.39
CA GLU A 80 5.67 3.38 -16.91
C GLU A 80 4.38 3.64 -16.12
N PRO A 81 4.46 4.40 -15.02
CA PRO A 81 3.30 4.70 -14.20
C PRO A 81 2.36 5.68 -14.89
N PHE A 82 1.09 5.60 -14.54
CA PHE A 82 0.06 6.52 -14.98
C PHE A 82 -0.94 6.79 -13.86
N ILE A 83 -1.57 7.96 -13.89
CA ILE A 83 -2.88 8.18 -13.26
C ILE A 83 -3.93 8.09 -14.36
N TRP A 84 -5.07 7.49 -14.05
CA TRP A 84 -6.26 7.57 -14.87
C TRP A 84 -7.42 8.17 -14.08
N SER A 85 -8.22 9.02 -14.74
CA SER A 85 -9.55 9.41 -14.25
C SER A 85 -10.55 9.41 -15.40
N ALA A 86 -11.85 9.30 -15.07
CA ALA A 86 -12.90 9.37 -16.07
C ALA A 86 -12.99 10.74 -16.78
N THR A 87 -12.54 11.82 -16.13
CA THR A 87 -12.59 13.18 -16.66
C THR A 87 -11.37 13.53 -17.50
N ASP A 88 -10.17 13.18 -17.01
CA ASP A 88 -8.91 13.61 -17.60
C ASP A 88 -8.28 12.53 -18.49
N GLY A 89 -8.76 11.29 -18.40
CA GLY A 89 -8.15 10.15 -19.09
C GLY A 89 -6.82 9.74 -18.45
N PHE A 90 -5.89 9.23 -19.27
CA PHE A 90 -4.56 8.85 -18.82
C PHE A 90 -3.62 10.04 -18.76
N ASP A 91 -2.92 10.16 -17.65
CA ASP A 91 -1.79 11.06 -17.45
C ASP A 91 -0.55 10.22 -17.10
N TYR A 92 0.51 10.40 -17.88
CA TYR A 92 1.75 9.64 -17.74
C TYR A 92 2.85 10.52 -17.16
N PHE A 93 3.76 9.92 -16.40
CA PHE A 93 4.79 10.69 -15.72
C PHE A 93 6.12 10.70 -16.46
N ASP A 94 6.65 11.90 -16.71
CA ASP A 94 8.08 12.07 -16.94
C ASP A 94 8.80 11.85 -15.60
N GLY A 95 9.58 10.77 -15.48
CA GLY A 95 10.26 10.39 -14.24
C GLY A 95 11.32 11.41 -13.79
N PRO A 96 11.77 11.37 -12.52
CA PRO A 96 12.70 12.35 -11.92
C PRO A 96 14.17 12.23 -12.40
N GLY A 97 14.39 11.74 -13.62
CA GLY A 97 15.72 11.34 -14.11
C GLY A 97 16.23 10.04 -13.47
N TRP A 98 15.36 9.29 -12.79
CA TRP A 98 15.61 7.97 -12.23
C TRP A 98 14.69 6.96 -12.91
N THR A 99 15.10 5.69 -12.93
CA THR A 99 14.26 4.63 -13.46
C THR A 99 13.16 4.31 -12.47
N LEU A 100 11.91 4.62 -12.83
CA LEU A 100 10.73 4.29 -12.04
C LEU A 100 10.56 2.75 -11.99
N ARG A 101 10.21 2.23 -10.82
CA ARG A 101 10.14 0.78 -10.55
C ARG A 101 8.79 0.31 -10.06
N ASN A 102 8.28 0.91 -8.99
CA ASN A 102 7.11 0.37 -8.30
C ASN A 102 6.25 1.51 -7.77
N PRO A 103 5.10 1.82 -8.40
CA PRO A 103 4.10 2.68 -7.78
C PRO A 103 3.64 2.02 -6.50
N ILE A 104 3.38 2.82 -5.47
CA ILE A 104 3.12 2.35 -4.11
C ILE A 104 1.71 2.76 -3.69
N ALA A 105 1.41 4.05 -3.72
CA ALA A 105 0.16 4.59 -3.20
C ALA A 105 -0.28 5.85 -3.95
N LEU A 106 -1.59 6.08 -3.96
CA LEU A 106 -2.29 7.25 -4.46
C LEU A 106 -3.22 7.73 -3.35
N ASN A 107 -3.07 9.00 -2.94
CA ASN A 107 -3.99 9.57 -1.96
C ASN A 107 -5.15 10.34 -2.60
N ASP A 108 -6.11 10.76 -1.80
CA ASP A 108 -7.31 11.50 -2.24
C ASP A 108 -6.99 12.87 -2.84
N THR A 109 -5.84 13.46 -2.50
CA THR A 109 -5.40 14.72 -3.15
C THR A 109 -4.78 14.49 -4.54
N GLY A 110 -4.62 13.24 -4.96
CA GLY A 110 -4.00 12.86 -6.23
C GLY A 110 -2.46 12.84 -6.19
N ASP A 111 -1.86 12.85 -5.01
CA ASP A 111 -0.41 12.69 -4.85
C ASP A 111 -0.02 11.21 -5.06
N VAL A 112 1.12 10.98 -5.72
CA VAL A 112 1.59 9.64 -6.06
C VAL A 112 2.90 9.32 -5.38
N LEU A 113 2.93 8.20 -4.66
CA LEU A 113 4.12 7.63 -4.07
C LEU A 113 4.67 6.53 -4.98
N ILE A 114 5.95 6.61 -5.34
CA ILE A 114 6.62 5.61 -6.17
C ILE A 114 8.02 5.30 -5.65
N GLN A 115 8.51 4.11 -5.95
CA GLN A 115 9.92 3.78 -5.84
C GLN A 115 10.63 3.97 -7.19
N ALA A 116 11.81 4.57 -7.14
CA ALA A 116 12.71 4.69 -8.28
C ALA A 116 14.14 4.28 -7.89
N ALA A 117 14.92 3.88 -8.89
CA ALA A 117 16.33 3.56 -8.72
C ALA A 117 17.20 4.36 -9.68
N THR A 118 18.45 4.60 -9.30
CA THR A 118 19.44 5.14 -10.23
C THR A 118 19.59 4.22 -11.44
N GLN A 119 20.05 4.75 -12.57
CA GLN A 119 20.16 3.99 -13.81
C GLN A 119 21.10 2.77 -13.67
N ASP A 120 22.12 2.88 -12.84
CA ASP A 120 23.06 1.80 -12.49
C ASP A 120 22.55 0.86 -11.37
N GLY A 121 21.40 1.16 -10.77
CA GLY A 121 20.77 0.38 -9.70
C GLY A 121 21.49 0.45 -8.34
N THR A 122 22.41 1.39 -8.16
CA THR A 122 23.22 1.52 -6.93
C THR A 122 22.51 2.26 -5.80
N VAL A 123 21.41 2.97 -6.08
CA VAL A 123 20.58 3.60 -5.06
C VAL A 123 19.11 3.40 -5.42
N THR A 124 18.31 3.02 -4.41
CA THR A 124 16.86 2.93 -4.51
C THR A 124 16.23 3.89 -3.50
N CYS A 125 15.31 4.73 -3.95
CA CYS A 125 14.61 5.70 -3.12
C CYS A 125 13.14 5.83 -3.51
N SER A 126 12.33 6.27 -2.57
CA SER A 126 10.96 6.67 -2.83
C SER A 126 10.85 8.14 -3.19
N PHE A 127 9.91 8.46 -4.06
CA PHE A 127 9.59 9.79 -4.55
C PHE A 127 8.09 10.03 -4.40
N LEU A 128 7.75 11.25 -4.01
CA LEU A 128 6.40 11.78 -3.99
C LEU A 128 6.23 12.70 -5.19
N TRP A 129 5.27 12.42 -6.06
CA TRP A 129 4.83 13.34 -7.09
C TRP A 129 3.60 14.09 -6.63
N LYS A 130 3.59 15.41 -6.88
CA LYS A 130 2.39 16.23 -6.79
C LYS A 130 2.16 16.93 -8.12
N ARG A 131 0.91 17.04 -8.56
CA ARG A 131 0.56 17.64 -9.86
C ARG A 131 1.19 19.02 -10.11
N ASN A 132 1.31 19.84 -9.07
CA ASN A 132 1.85 21.20 -9.19
C ASN A 132 3.33 21.35 -8.80
N ASP A 133 3.90 20.38 -8.08
CA ASP A 133 5.28 20.46 -7.57
C ASP A 133 6.24 19.48 -8.27
N GLY A 134 5.70 18.54 -9.06
CA GLY A 134 6.44 17.47 -9.70
C GLY A 134 6.98 16.44 -8.71
N TRP A 135 8.04 15.74 -9.12
CA TRP A 135 8.67 14.70 -8.32
C TRP A 135 9.61 15.29 -7.26
N LYS A 136 9.46 14.82 -6.02
CA LYS A 136 10.36 15.10 -4.91
C LYS A 136 10.81 13.81 -4.26
N ARG A 137 12.12 13.63 -4.13
CA ARG A 137 12.70 12.48 -3.40
C ARG A 137 12.35 12.61 -1.91
N LEU A 138 11.95 11.51 -1.27
CA LEU A 138 11.77 11.51 0.18
C LEU A 138 13.11 11.79 0.88
N PRO A 139 13.14 12.60 1.96
CA PRO A 139 14.37 12.89 2.67
C PRO A 139 14.99 11.60 3.25
N LEU A 140 16.31 11.53 3.19
CA LEU A 140 17.04 10.38 3.72
C LEU A 140 17.21 10.52 5.23
N LEU A 141 17.10 9.40 5.94
CA LEU A 141 17.51 9.33 7.33
C LEU A 141 19.04 9.37 7.39
N ASP A 142 19.61 10.14 8.32
CA ASP A 142 21.06 10.27 8.50
C ASP A 142 21.75 8.90 8.61
N GLY A 143 22.81 8.70 7.82
CA GLY A 143 23.55 7.44 7.75
C GLY A 143 22.98 6.41 6.76
N PHE A 144 21.88 6.71 6.07
CA PHE A 144 21.27 5.84 5.06
C PHE A 144 21.27 6.48 3.68
N GLU A 145 21.47 5.66 2.66
CA GLU A 145 21.45 6.10 1.25
C GLU A 145 20.16 5.68 0.53
N ASN A 146 19.40 4.74 1.11
CA ASN A 146 18.20 4.17 0.52
C ASN A 146 16.99 4.36 1.45
N CYS A 147 15.83 4.65 0.85
CA CYS A 147 14.54 4.70 1.51
C CYS A 147 13.50 3.93 0.71
N PHE A 148 12.66 3.17 1.42
CA PHE A 148 11.65 2.29 0.88
C PHE A 148 10.34 2.63 1.56
N ALA A 149 9.58 3.53 0.95
CA ALA A 149 8.21 3.77 1.39
C ALA A 149 7.35 2.54 1.10
N VAL A 150 6.33 2.37 1.92
CA VAL A 150 5.44 1.20 1.92
C VAL A 150 3.98 1.64 1.78
N ASP A 151 3.61 2.74 2.42
CA ASP A 151 2.23 3.23 2.42
C ASP A 151 2.15 4.75 2.67
N MET A 152 1.03 5.38 2.30
CA MET A 152 0.76 6.81 2.39
C MET A 152 -0.71 7.08 2.74
N ASN A 153 -0.96 7.99 3.68
CA ASN A 153 -2.32 8.47 3.98
C ASN A 153 -2.69 9.77 3.23
N ASP A 154 -3.94 10.20 3.35
CA ASP A 154 -4.47 11.41 2.68
C ASP A 154 -3.90 12.73 3.18
N LYS A 155 -3.24 12.71 4.35
CA LYS A 155 -2.47 13.85 4.85
C LYS A 155 -1.08 13.94 4.21
N GLY A 156 -0.72 12.98 3.34
CA GLY A 156 0.60 12.88 2.70
C GLY A 156 1.69 12.40 3.66
N GLN A 157 1.32 11.79 4.79
CA GLN A 157 2.26 11.13 5.68
C GLN A 157 2.57 9.74 5.13
N ILE A 158 3.85 9.39 5.10
CA ILE A 158 4.33 8.19 4.43
C ILE A 158 5.10 7.35 5.43
N VAL A 159 4.87 6.04 5.43
CA VAL A 159 5.60 5.08 6.27
C VAL A 159 6.42 4.11 5.43
N GLY A 160 7.43 3.51 6.05
CA GLY A 160 8.32 2.56 5.41
C GLY A 160 9.63 2.45 6.15
N VAL A 161 10.71 2.15 5.44
CA VAL A 161 12.02 1.95 6.08
C VAL A 161 13.18 2.64 5.34
N SER A 162 14.15 3.10 6.10
CA SER A 162 15.50 3.39 5.59
C SER A 162 16.37 2.14 5.71
N SER A 163 17.22 1.89 4.71
CA SER A 163 18.02 0.65 4.64
C SER A 163 19.44 0.94 4.14
N PRO A 164 20.46 0.24 4.67
CA PRO A 164 21.84 0.38 4.22
C PRO A 164 22.09 -0.31 2.88
N SER A 165 21.10 -1.03 2.34
CA SER A 165 21.20 -1.76 1.07
C SER A 165 20.13 -1.34 0.07
N THR A 166 20.44 -1.49 -1.21
CA THR A 166 19.58 -1.13 -2.35
C THR A 166 18.44 -2.10 -2.60
N GLN A 167 18.45 -3.26 -1.95
CA GLN A 167 17.40 -4.27 -2.10
C GLN A 167 16.22 -3.92 -1.20
N ALA A 168 15.01 -4.01 -1.77
CA ALA A 168 13.78 -3.84 -1.00
C ALA A 168 13.71 -4.86 0.15
N PRO A 169 13.18 -4.48 1.32
CA PRO A 169 13.16 -5.34 2.51
C PRO A 169 12.15 -6.48 2.36
N GLY A 170 12.56 -7.57 1.69
CA GLY A 170 11.79 -8.82 1.59
C GLY A 170 12.53 -10.03 2.13
N ILE A 171 13.86 -9.93 2.29
CA ILE A 171 14.76 -11.06 2.46
C ILE A 171 15.68 -10.79 3.65
N MET A 172 15.27 -11.15 4.87
CA MET A 172 16.16 -11.48 6.01
C MET A 172 17.37 -10.57 6.27
N ARG A 173 17.28 -9.25 6.09
CA ARG A 173 18.39 -8.33 6.36
C ARG A 173 18.13 -7.52 7.63
N THR A 174 19.13 -7.46 8.50
CA THR A 174 19.13 -6.64 9.71
C THR A 174 19.54 -5.21 9.39
N GLY A 175 19.15 -4.26 10.25
CA GLY A 175 19.64 -2.88 10.19
C GLY A 175 18.81 -1.91 9.34
N TYR A 176 17.55 -2.23 9.02
CA TYR A 176 16.60 -1.23 8.56
C TYR A 176 15.99 -0.47 9.74
N VAL A 177 15.63 0.79 9.51
CA VAL A 177 15.00 1.68 10.50
C VAL A 177 13.63 2.06 9.99
N ALA A 178 12.58 1.79 10.78
CA ALA A 178 11.24 2.23 10.47
C ALA A 178 11.19 3.76 10.48
N CYS A 179 10.53 4.34 9.50
CA CYS A 179 10.50 5.78 9.29
C CYS A 179 9.08 6.28 9.05
N LEU A 180 8.80 7.50 9.52
CA LEU A 180 7.70 8.34 9.07
C LEU A 180 8.27 9.52 8.32
N TRP A 181 7.85 9.68 7.06
CA TRP A 181 8.13 10.83 6.24
C TRP A 181 6.94 11.77 6.23
N GLU A 182 7.25 13.05 6.43
CA GLU A 182 6.37 14.18 6.15
C GLU A 182 7.04 15.03 5.05
N PRO A 183 6.36 16.01 4.42
CA PRO A 183 6.80 16.63 3.17
C PRO A 183 8.27 17.13 3.12
N ASP A 184 8.84 17.48 4.26
CA ASP A 184 10.21 18.00 4.40
C ASP A 184 11.01 17.35 5.54
N SER A 185 10.52 16.25 6.13
CA SER A 185 11.21 15.64 7.26
C SER A 185 11.07 14.12 7.28
N VAL A 186 12.05 13.46 7.89
CA VAL A 186 11.98 12.05 8.24
C VAL A 186 12.27 11.91 9.73
N LYS A 187 11.50 11.08 10.40
CA LYS A 187 11.79 10.66 11.78
C LYS A 187 11.78 9.15 11.88
N THR A 188 12.62 8.62 12.75
CA THR A 188 12.58 7.20 13.09
C THR A 188 11.32 6.88 13.88
N LEU A 189 10.70 5.75 13.56
CA LEU A 189 9.66 5.11 14.35
C LEU A 189 10.23 3.99 15.24
N GLY A 190 11.51 3.66 15.10
CA GLY A 190 12.18 2.60 15.84
C GLY A 190 12.94 1.63 14.95
N GLU A 191 13.76 0.83 15.60
CA GLU A 191 14.46 -0.30 14.98
C GLU A 191 13.62 -1.57 15.12
N ASP A 192 13.98 -2.61 14.36
CA ASP A 192 13.38 -3.94 14.40
C ASP A 192 11.86 -4.01 14.13
N ILE A 193 11.28 -2.97 13.53
CA ILE A 193 9.89 -2.94 13.08
C ILE A 193 9.85 -2.69 11.56
N TYR A 194 8.92 -3.36 10.90
CA TYR A 194 8.57 -3.14 9.51
C TYR A 194 7.14 -2.60 9.45
N PRO A 195 6.93 -1.29 9.20
CA PRO A 195 5.59 -0.75 8.99
C PRO A 195 5.02 -1.27 7.67
N THR A 196 3.72 -1.51 7.66
CA THR A 196 2.98 -2.06 6.51
C THR A 196 1.87 -1.14 6.05
N ALA A 197 1.25 -0.37 6.96
CA ALA A 197 0.19 0.57 6.62
C ALA A 197 0.08 1.72 7.63
N ILE A 198 -0.53 2.83 7.20
CA ILE A 198 -0.83 4.03 7.99
C ILE A 198 -2.23 4.54 7.65
N ASN A 199 -3.04 4.87 8.67
CA ASN A 199 -4.35 5.49 8.45
C ASN A 199 -4.31 7.03 8.48
N GLY A 200 -5.43 7.67 8.18
CA GLY A 200 -5.62 9.12 8.19
C GLY A 200 -5.34 9.78 9.55
N GLU A 201 -5.46 9.07 10.67
CA GLU A 201 -5.10 9.56 12.00
C GLU A 201 -3.59 9.44 12.31
N GLY A 202 -2.81 8.89 11.39
CA GLY A 202 -1.37 8.67 11.56
C GLY A 202 -1.04 7.46 12.45
N THR A 203 -2.01 6.57 12.68
CA THR A 203 -1.77 5.28 13.35
C THR A 203 -1.09 4.34 12.36
N VAL A 204 0.06 3.80 12.76
CA VAL A 204 0.86 2.91 11.90
C VAL A 204 0.72 1.48 12.41
N VAL A 205 0.53 0.54 11.50
CA VAL A 205 0.60 -0.89 11.80
C VAL A 205 1.76 -1.54 11.06
N GLY A 206 2.13 -2.74 11.52
CA GLY A 206 3.25 -3.45 10.94
C GLY A 206 3.48 -4.80 11.56
N ARG A 207 4.74 -5.24 11.44
CA ARG A 207 5.25 -6.41 12.13
C ARG A 207 6.64 -6.17 12.67
N THR A 208 7.03 -7.01 13.62
CA THR A 208 8.42 -7.14 14.05
C THR A 208 9.30 -7.73 12.93
N SER A 209 10.59 -7.43 13.00
CA SER A 209 11.57 -7.86 11.99
C SER A 209 11.82 -9.35 11.96
N ASP A 210 11.69 -10.01 13.12
CA ASP A 210 11.68 -11.47 13.24
C ASP A 210 10.40 -12.12 12.70
N ARG A 211 9.44 -11.29 12.23
CA ARG A 211 8.15 -11.66 11.66
C ARG A 211 7.23 -12.42 12.63
N ASN A 212 7.44 -12.30 13.94
CA ASN A 212 6.66 -13.07 14.91
C ASN A 212 5.48 -12.31 15.52
N SER A 213 5.39 -11.00 15.32
CA SER A 213 4.39 -10.18 16.00
C SER A 213 3.88 -9.05 15.12
N ALA A 214 2.56 -8.98 15.01
CA ALA A 214 1.84 -7.83 14.50
C ALA A 214 1.87 -6.71 15.54
N VAL A 215 2.14 -5.48 15.10
CA VAL A 215 2.32 -4.33 15.99
C VAL A 215 1.51 -3.12 15.52
N VAL A 216 1.19 -2.24 16.47
CA VAL A 216 0.57 -0.93 16.21
C VAL A 216 1.34 0.15 16.94
N LEU A 217 1.61 1.26 16.27
CA LEU A 217 2.18 2.47 16.83
C LEU A 217 1.04 3.42 17.17
N ARG A 218 0.82 3.65 18.46
CA ARG A 218 -0.16 4.63 18.95
C ARG A 218 0.49 5.46 20.04
N ASP A 219 0.28 6.77 19.99
CA ASP A 219 0.85 7.73 20.94
C ASP A 219 2.39 7.65 21.05
N GLY A 220 3.04 7.34 19.93
CA GLY A 220 4.50 7.21 19.84
C GLY A 220 5.09 5.94 20.45
N VAL A 221 4.25 4.96 20.83
CA VAL A 221 4.71 3.69 21.43
C VAL A 221 4.21 2.50 20.60
N TRP A 222 5.13 1.64 20.16
CA TRP A 222 4.79 0.36 19.56
C TRP A 222 4.22 -0.58 20.61
N ARG A 223 3.09 -1.21 20.27
CA ARG A 223 2.44 -2.23 21.09
C ARG A 223 2.24 -3.49 20.26
N ASN A 224 2.43 -4.65 20.89
CA ASN A 224 2.04 -5.91 20.28
C ASN A 224 0.51 -5.98 20.23
N LEU A 225 -0.06 -6.26 19.06
CA LEU A 225 -1.52 -6.36 18.93
C LEU A 225 -2.09 -7.49 19.79
N SER A 226 -1.31 -8.57 20.03
CA SER A 226 -1.72 -9.69 20.90
C SER A 226 -1.99 -9.24 22.34
N ASP A 227 -1.29 -8.21 22.82
CA ASP A 227 -1.43 -7.70 24.18
C ASP A 227 -2.67 -6.80 24.35
N LEU A 228 -3.29 -6.38 23.25
CA LEU A 228 -4.44 -5.48 23.23
C LEU A 228 -5.78 -6.21 23.10
N ILE A 229 -5.76 -7.54 23.01
CA ILE A 229 -6.96 -8.36 22.82
C ILE A 229 -7.34 -9.01 24.15
N GLU A 230 -8.44 -8.55 24.74
CA GLU A 230 -8.88 -8.98 26.07
C GLU A 230 -9.33 -10.45 26.13
N GLU A 231 -9.99 -10.94 25.08
CA GLU A 231 -10.34 -12.35 24.99
C GLU A 231 -9.12 -13.17 24.62
N LYS A 232 -8.70 -14.06 25.53
CA LYS A 232 -7.63 -15.04 25.32
C LYS A 232 -8.01 -15.98 24.19
N SER A 233 -7.74 -15.51 22.99
CA SER A 233 -8.30 -16.04 21.76
C SER A 233 -7.67 -17.37 21.37
N GLU A 234 -8.30 -18.07 20.42
CA GLU A 234 -7.75 -19.27 19.79
C GLU A 234 -6.45 -19.02 18.98
N TRP A 235 -6.02 -17.76 18.88
CA TRP A 235 -4.79 -17.38 18.21
C TRP A 235 -3.58 -17.73 19.07
N LEU A 236 -2.63 -18.42 18.45
CA LEU A 236 -1.31 -18.67 19.01
C LEU A 236 -0.45 -17.42 18.93
N ASN A 237 -0.56 -16.67 17.83
CA ASN A 237 0.09 -15.38 17.62
C ASN A 237 -0.50 -14.63 16.42
N PHE A 238 -0.45 -13.31 16.48
CA PHE A 238 -0.69 -12.41 15.35
C PHE A 238 0.66 -12.13 14.69
N MET A 239 0.84 -12.48 13.41
CA MET A 239 2.16 -12.44 12.75
C MET A 239 2.42 -11.08 12.10
N GLU A 240 1.44 -10.57 11.37
CA GLU A 240 1.57 -9.34 10.60
C GLU A 240 0.22 -8.66 10.50
N ALA A 241 0.20 -7.36 10.84
CA ALA A 241 -0.86 -6.47 10.41
C ALA A 241 -0.49 -6.00 9.01
N THR A 242 -1.39 -6.16 8.06
CA THR A 242 -1.15 -5.85 6.65
C THR A 242 -1.77 -4.53 6.23
N ASP A 243 -2.79 -4.08 6.96
CA ASP A 243 -3.55 -2.89 6.60
C ASP A 243 -4.31 -2.31 7.81
N ILE A 244 -4.63 -1.02 7.76
CA ILE A 244 -5.42 -0.30 8.77
C ILE A 244 -6.30 0.77 8.12
N ASN A 245 -7.59 0.81 8.48
CA ASN A 245 -8.49 1.87 8.03
C ASN A 245 -8.61 3.04 9.03
N ASP A 246 -9.32 4.10 8.63
CA ASP A 246 -9.51 5.31 9.45
C ASP A 246 -10.36 5.10 10.71
N SER A 247 -11.17 4.04 10.74
CA SER A 247 -11.85 3.59 11.97
C SER A 247 -10.91 2.83 12.93
N GLY A 248 -9.63 2.68 12.58
CA GLY A 248 -8.62 1.96 13.34
C GLY A 248 -8.77 0.44 13.28
N GLN A 249 -9.58 -0.09 12.35
CA GLN A 249 -9.70 -1.52 12.16
C GLN A 249 -8.46 -2.04 11.44
N VAL A 250 -7.90 -3.13 11.95
CA VAL A 250 -6.63 -3.68 11.47
C VAL A 250 -6.87 -5.03 10.82
N LEU A 251 -6.47 -5.16 9.56
CA LEU A 251 -6.43 -6.42 8.84
C LEU A 251 -5.04 -7.06 8.98
N GLY A 252 -4.99 -8.38 9.04
CA GLY A 252 -3.72 -9.08 9.01
C GLY A 252 -3.87 -10.59 9.02
N TYR A 253 -2.79 -11.29 9.35
CA TYR A 253 -2.82 -12.74 9.52
C TYR A 253 -1.95 -13.20 10.70
N GLY A 254 -2.27 -14.39 11.21
CA GLY A 254 -1.58 -15.03 12.32
C GLY A 254 -1.78 -16.54 12.31
N PHE A 255 -1.37 -17.22 13.37
CA PHE A 255 -1.62 -18.65 13.54
C PHE A 255 -2.65 -18.93 14.63
N LYS A 256 -3.51 -19.90 14.35
CA LYS A 256 -4.28 -20.66 15.33
C LYS A 256 -3.71 -22.09 15.39
N LYS A 257 -4.24 -22.93 16.28
CA LYS A 257 -3.85 -24.35 16.38
C LYS A 257 -3.92 -25.10 15.04
N ASP A 258 -4.88 -24.73 14.20
CA ASP A 258 -5.18 -25.44 12.94
C ASP A 258 -4.49 -24.84 11.70
N GLY A 259 -3.62 -23.82 11.88
CA GLY A 259 -2.86 -23.21 10.78
C GLY A 259 -2.93 -21.69 10.75
N GLN A 260 -2.57 -21.11 9.60
CA GLN A 260 -2.57 -19.66 9.37
C GLN A 260 -3.95 -19.16 8.96
N PHE A 261 -4.40 -18.07 9.57
CA PHE A 261 -5.69 -17.46 9.28
C PHE A 261 -5.56 -15.94 9.18
N GLY A 262 -6.44 -15.32 8.39
CA GLY A 262 -6.63 -13.87 8.39
C GLY A 262 -7.44 -13.42 9.61
N PHE A 263 -7.19 -12.22 10.10
CA PHE A 263 -7.94 -11.58 11.17
C PHE A 263 -8.38 -10.17 10.78
N LEU A 264 -9.47 -9.72 11.39
CA LEU A 264 -9.88 -8.32 11.44
C LEU A 264 -10.02 -7.94 12.91
N LEU A 265 -9.20 -7.02 13.39
CA LEU A 265 -9.32 -6.45 14.72
C LEU A 265 -10.08 -5.13 14.62
N THR A 266 -11.03 -4.92 15.52
CA THR A 266 -11.81 -3.68 15.61
C THR A 266 -11.55 -3.08 17.00
N PRO A 267 -11.19 -1.79 17.11
CA PRO A 267 -11.06 -1.13 18.40
C PRO A 267 -12.38 -1.24 19.19
N ASN A 268 -12.28 -1.42 20.50
CA ASN A 268 -13.45 -1.24 21.36
C ASN A 268 -13.83 0.25 21.35
N ASN A 269 -15.12 0.53 21.20
CA ASN A 269 -15.64 1.88 21.43
C ASN A 269 -15.59 2.14 22.93
N ASP A 270 -14.55 2.82 23.39
CA ASP A 270 -14.53 3.44 24.73
C ASP A 270 -15.23 4.81 24.70
#